data_AF-A0A3E0QPL0-F1
#
_entry.id   AF-A0A3E0QPL0-F1
#
_cell.length_a   1.000
_cell.length_b   1.000
_cell.length_c   1.000
_cell.angle_alpha   90.00
_cell.angle_beta   90.00
_cell.angle_gamma   90.00
#
_symmetry.space_group_name_H-M   'P 1'
#
loop_
_entity.id
_entity.type
_entity.pdbx_description
1 polymer ?
#
loop_
_entity_poly.entity_id
_entity_poly.type
_entity_poly.pdbx_seq_one_letter_code
_entity_poly.pdbx_strand_id
1 'polypeptide(L)'
;MANLKTEKSKARSMGMHTEVLTGRTQQKFFNPDEAENFFYFGTYDVDFNKRTELDVKDMTATEANKEIDNLMSKGFGTIVIKNPQGKHSLGVGILNKLNLIFEGSLGYFGVGSCDGPVVRVNGRVGWSCAENLMAGKVVIEKNAGSSFGAAIRGGDLICKGSVGSRTGIDMKGGTII
;
A
#
# COMPACT_ATOMS: atom_id res chain seq x y z
N MET A 1 -0.69 -64.43 27.49
CA MET A 1 -0.87 -62.96 27.47
C MET A 1 -0.07 -62.41 26.30
N ALA A 2 -0.71 -61.87 25.28
CA ALA A 2 -0.02 -61.27 24.14
C ALA A 2 0.47 -59.86 24.54
N ASN A 3 1.80 -59.65 24.49
CA ASN A 3 2.40 -58.33 24.69
C ASN A 3 2.09 -57.45 23.46
N LEU A 4 1.13 -56.55 23.60
CA LEU A 4 0.88 -55.47 22.64
C LEU A 4 2.06 -54.49 22.70
N LYS A 5 2.89 -54.49 21.65
CA LYS A 5 3.89 -53.43 21.45
C LYS A 5 3.12 -52.12 21.22
N THR A 6 3.19 -51.20 22.17
CA THR A 6 2.76 -49.82 22.01
C THR A 6 3.69 -49.10 21.05
N GLU A 7 3.52 -49.31 19.74
CA GLU A 7 4.15 -48.44 18.75
C GLU A 7 3.51 -47.05 18.85
N LYS A 8 4.34 -46.03 19.14
CA LYS A 8 3.89 -44.64 19.13
C LYS A 8 3.39 -44.33 17.72
N SER A 9 2.12 -43.96 17.59
CA SER A 9 1.56 -43.56 16.29
C SER A 9 2.39 -42.44 15.66
N LYS A 10 2.44 -42.40 14.33
CA LYS A 10 3.15 -41.35 13.57
C LYS A 10 2.73 -39.94 13.99
N ALA A 11 1.46 -39.74 14.36
CA ALA A 11 0.98 -38.46 14.88
C ALA A 11 1.64 -38.06 16.21
N ARG A 12 1.94 -39.03 17.09
CA ARG A 12 2.57 -38.79 18.39
C ARG A 12 4.09 -38.60 18.27
N SER A 13 4.75 -39.22 17.30
CA SER A 13 6.16 -38.91 16.99
C SER A 13 6.34 -37.55 16.32
N MET A 14 5.35 -37.07 15.57
CA MET A 14 5.33 -35.73 14.96
C MET A 14 4.89 -34.61 15.93
N GLY A 15 4.66 -34.91 17.22
CA GLY A 15 4.33 -33.89 18.22
C GLY A 15 2.95 -33.25 18.05
N MET A 16 2.03 -33.84 17.29
CA MET A 16 0.69 -33.29 17.04
C MET A 16 -0.27 -33.37 18.24
N HIS A 17 0.19 -33.96 19.35
CA HIS A 17 -0.54 -34.04 20.62
C HIS A 17 0.09 -33.19 21.72
N THR A 18 1.08 -32.36 21.37
CA THR A 18 1.73 -31.44 22.31
C THR A 18 1.01 -30.10 22.20
N GLU A 19 0.54 -29.57 23.33
CA GLU A 19 -0.14 -28.26 23.40
C GLU A 19 0.84 -27.13 23.05
N VAL A 20 0.74 -26.63 21.81
CA VAL A 20 1.69 -25.67 21.21
C VAL A 20 1.52 -24.26 21.79
N LEU A 21 0.41 -23.99 22.47
CA LEU A 21 0.08 -22.69 23.05
C LEU A 21 0.41 -22.59 24.53
N THR A 22 1.00 -23.63 25.13
CA THR A 22 1.43 -23.58 26.54
C THR A 22 2.40 -22.41 26.74
N GLY A 23 2.04 -21.43 27.56
CA GLY A 23 2.83 -20.21 27.81
C GLY A 23 2.73 -19.12 26.74
N ARG A 24 1.90 -19.31 25.70
CA ARG A 24 1.60 -18.28 24.69
C ARG A 24 0.21 -17.71 24.94
N THR A 25 0.11 -16.40 25.06
CA THR A 25 -1.19 -15.72 25.12
C THR A 25 -1.75 -15.55 23.70
N GLN A 26 -3.03 -15.86 23.51
CA GLN A 26 -3.75 -15.51 22.27
C GLN A 26 -4.11 -14.01 22.23
N GLN A 27 -3.96 -13.32 23.35
CA GLN A 27 -4.24 -11.90 23.45
C GLN A 27 -3.12 -11.12 22.77
N LYS A 28 -3.44 -10.39 21.71
CA LYS A 28 -2.55 -9.37 21.16
C LYS A 28 -2.68 -8.11 22.00
N PHE A 29 -1.61 -7.73 22.66
CA PHE A 29 -1.53 -6.45 23.36
C PHE A 29 -1.06 -5.39 22.38
N PHE A 30 -1.77 -4.27 22.30
CA PHE A 30 -1.30 -3.13 21.54
C PHE A 30 -0.25 -2.41 22.37
N ASN A 31 0.99 -2.39 21.89
CA ASN A 31 2.05 -1.56 22.45
C ASN A 31 2.29 -0.38 21.49
N PRO A 32 1.99 0.87 21.89
CA PRO A 32 2.21 2.03 21.03
C PRO A 32 3.69 2.26 20.66
N ASP A 33 4.62 1.68 21.42
CA ASP A 33 6.06 1.79 21.16
C ASP A 33 6.58 0.79 20.12
N GLU A 34 5.75 -0.16 19.64
CA GLU A 34 6.11 -1.11 18.58
C GLU A 34 6.07 -0.46 17.19
N ALA A 35 6.87 0.59 17.00
CA ALA A 35 6.94 1.33 15.75
C ALA A 35 7.41 0.47 14.56
N GLU A 36 8.12 -0.63 14.83
CA GLU A 36 8.51 -1.63 13.82
C GLU A 36 7.28 -2.32 13.19
N ASN A 37 6.17 -2.44 13.93
CA ASN A 37 4.91 -3.02 13.43
C ASN A 37 4.13 -2.07 12.51
N PHE A 38 4.60 -0.83 12.30
CA PHE A 38 4.00 0.11 11.34
C PHE A 38 4.45 -0.11 9.91
N PHE A 39 5.27 -1.13 9.65
CA PHE A 39 5.83 -1.46 8.35
C PHE A 39 5.51 -2.91 7.98
N TYR A 40 5.39 -3.17 6.68
CA TYR A 40 5.23 -4.54 6.20
C TYR A 40 6.55 -5.28 6.22
N PHE A 41 6.49 -6.60 6.39
CA PHE A 41 7.65 -7.45 6.17
C PHE A 41 8.18 -7.26 4.73
N GLY A 42 9.48 -6.99 4.60
CA GLY A 42 10.14 -6.80 3.30
C GLY A 42 10.09 -5.38 2.74
N THR A 43 9.57 -4.39 3.48
CA THR A 43 9.66 -2.98 3.06
C THR A 43 11.09 -2.48 3.12
N TYR A 44 11.48 -1.69 2.14
CA TYR A 44 12.76 -0.98 2.11
C TYR A 44 12.87 0.13 3.16
N ASP A 45 14.07 0.29 3.71
CA ASP A 45 14.47 1.48 4.46
C ASP A 45 14.79 2.61 3.46
N VAL A 46 14.08 3.73 3.58
CA VAL A 46 14.14 4.84 2.64
C VAL A 46 14.36 6.16 3.35
N ASP A 47 15.21 7.02 2.79
CA ASP A 47 15.41 8.38 3.29
C ASP A 47 14.49 9.34 2.54
N PHE A 48 13.54 9.94 3.26
CA PHE A 48 12.61 10.92 2.72
C PHE A 48 13.31 12.16 2.14
N ASN A 49 14.53 12.49 2.58
CA ASN A 49 15.32 13.59 2.02
C ASN A 49 16.06 13.18 0.73
N LYS A 50 16.29 11.88 0.52
CA LYS A 50 16.91 11.36 -0.68
C LYS A 50 15.88 11.34 -1.82
N ARG A 51 16.02 12.31 -2.72
CA ARG A 51 15.09 12.56 -3.83
C ARG A 51 15.65 12.09 -5.17
N THR A 52 14.79 11.55 -6.02
CA THR A 52 15.07 11.27 -7.42
C THR A 52 13.90 11.59 -8.32
N GLU A 53 14.13 11.62 -9.63
CA GLU A 53 13.11 11.78 -10.66
C GLU A 53 13.10 10.56 -11.58
N LEU A 54 11.91 10.15 -12.01
CA LEU A 54 11.68 9.06 -12.96
C LEU A 54 10.81 9.59 -14.11
N ASP A 55 11.37 9.67 -15.31
CA ASP A 55 10.60 9.98 -16.51
C ASP A 55 9.94 8.72 -17.06
N VAL A 56 8.61 8.70 -17.04
CA VAL A 56 7.83 7.55 -17.49
C VAL A 56 7.25 7.77 -18.89
N LYS A 57 7.76 8.73 -19.67
CA LYS A 57 7.20 9.07 -20.99
C LYS A 57 7.05 7.85 -21.88
N ASP A 58 8.14 7.11 -22.04
CA ASP A 58 8.28 5.96 -22.95
C ASP A 58 8.24 4.61 -22.21
N MET A 59 7.72 4.60 -20.98
CA MET A 59 7.53 3.38 -20.17
C MET A 59 6.06 2.96 -20.16
N THR A 60 5.79 1.67 -20.04
CA THR A 60 4.48 1.17 -19.63
C THR A 60 4.23 1.44 -18.13
N ALA A 61 2.97 1.42 -17.69
CA ALA A 61 2.65 1.58 -16.27
C ALA A 61 3.31 0.49 -15.40
N THR A 62 3.35 -0.74 -15.89
CA THR A 62 3.99 -1.87 -15.20
C THR A 62 5.49 -1.67 -15.05
N GLU A 63 6.18 -1.22 -16.10
CA GLU A 63 7.61 -0.92 -16.03
C GLU A 63 7.89 0.24 -15.08
N ALA A 64 7.07 1.29 -15.13
CA ALA A 64 7.20 2.41 -14.21
C ALA A 64 7.00 1.98 -12.74
N ASN A 65 6.00 1.15 -12.45
CA ASN A 65 5.78 0.63 -11.08
C ASN A 65 6.95 -0.23 -10.60
N LYS A 66 7.53 -1.07 -11.46
CA LYS A 66 8.74 -1.84 -11.13
C LYS A 66 9.94 -0.95 -10.88
N GLU A 67 10.09 0.14 -11.63
CA GLU A 67 11.20 1.07 -11.40
C GLU A 67 11.00 1.90 -10.13
N ILE A 68 9.77 2.26 -9.77
CA ILE A 68 9.48 2.87 -8.46
C ILE A 68 9.94 1.93 -7.33
N ASP A 69 9.61 0.64 -7.41
CA ASP A 69 10.07 -0.38 -6.45
C ASP A 69 11.60 -0.50 -6.39
N ASN A 70 12.25 -0.55 -7.56
CA ASN A 70 13.71 -0.55 -7.66
C ASN A 70 14.35 0.69 -7.02
N LEU A 71 13.76 1.88 -7.21
CA LEU A 71 14.24 3.11 -6.58
C LEU A 71 14.06 3.09 -5.06
N MET A 72 12.95 2.55 -4.55
CA MET A 72 12.79 2.34 -3.11
C MET A 72 13.87 1.40 -2.55
N SER A 73 14.22 0.32 -3.28
CA SER A 73 15.30 -0.59 -2.87
C SER A 73 16.68 0.09 -2.76
N LYS A 74 16.87 1.21 -3.47
CA LYS A 74 18.08 2.05 -3.41
C LYS A 74 18.01 3.13 -2.33
N GLY A 75 16.98 3.09 -1.48
CA GLY A 75 16.77 4.00 -0.35
C GLY A 75 16.17 5.36 -0.71
N PHE A 76 15.61 5.54 -1.91
CA PHE A 76 14.95 6.79 -2.28
C PHE A 76 13.57 6.89 -1.60
N GLY A 77 13.44 7.82 -0.64
CA GLY A 77 12.17 8.08 0.06
C GLY A 77 11.36 9.21 -0.56
N THR A 78 11.88 9.91 -1.56
CA THR A 78 11.08 10.84 -2.39
C THR A 78 11.32 10.58 -3.88
N ILE A 79 10.26 10.23 -4.60
CA ILE A 79 10.30 9.94 -6.04
C ILE A 79 9.35 10.88 -6.78
N VAL A 80 9.89 11.58 -7.79
CA VAL A 80 9.11 12.46 -8.67
C VAL A 80 8.89 11.78 -10.01
N ILE A 81 7.64 11.52 -10.36
CA ILE A 81 7.23 10.90 -11.62
C ILE A 81 6.94 11.99 -12.65
N LYS A 82 7.75 12.05 -13.71
CA LYS A 82 7.60 13.00 -14.83
C LYS A 82 6.85 12.36 -15.98
N ASN A 83 6.10 13.17 -16.72
CA ASN A 83 5.37 12.77 -17.93
C ASN A 83 4.44 11.54 -17.74
N PRO A 84 3.60 11.49 -16.68
CA PRO A 84 2.70 10.36 -16.45
C PRO A 84 1.63 10.18 -17.53
N GLN A 85 1.33 11.22 -18.33
CA GLN A 85 0.49 11.15 -19.54
C GLN A 85 -0.87 10.45 -19.36
N GLY A 86 -1.50 10.54 -18.18
CA GLY A 86 -2.78 9.88 -17.94
C GLY A 86 -2.72 8.35 -17.95
N LYS A 87 -1.53 7.76 -17.77
CA LYS A 87 -1.35 6.31 -17.64
C LYS A 87 -2.24 5.75 -16.54
N HIS A 88 -2.89 4.63 -16.84
CA HIS A 88 -3.72 3.90 -15.89
C HIS A 88 -2.84 3.06 -14.97
N SER A 89 -3.33 2.80 -13.75
CA SER A 89 -2.69 1.91 -12.77
C SER A 89 -1.21 2.25 -12.49
N LEU A 90 -0.88 3.54 -12.48
CA LEU A 90 0.46 4.03 -12.15
C LEU A 90 0.53 4.40 -10.65
N GLY A 91 1.63 4.02 -10.00
CA GLY A 91 1.85 4.22 -8.56
C GLY A 91 0.97 3.33 -7.67
N VAL A 92 0.55 2.18 -8.17
CA VAL A 92 -0.34 1.24 -7.45
C VAL A 92 0.46 0.21 -6.65
N GLY A 93 -0.16 -0.40 -5.64
CA GLY A 93 0.43 -1.52 -4.91
C GLY A 93 1.65 -1.15 -4.06
N ILE A 94 1.78 0.13 -3.69
CA ILE A 94 2.90 0.61 -2.89
C ILE A 94 2.57 0.39 -1.41
N LEU A 95 3.33 -0.49 -0.76
CA LEU A 95 3.19 -0.85 0.66
C LEU A 95 4.32 -0.28 1.54
N ASN A 96 5.07 0.67 0.97
CA ASN A 96 6.17 1.38 1.62
C ASN A 96 5.75 2.81 1.94
N LYS A 97 6.19 3.34 3.08
CA LYS A 97 6.09 4.78 3.36
C LYS A 97 7.15 5.52 2.55
N LEU A 98 6.73 6.40 1.65
CA LEU A 98 7.57 7.32 0.90
C LEU A 98 6.75 8.53 0.44
N ASN A 99 7.43 9.54 -0.11
CA ASN A 99 6.82 10.63 -0.85
C ASN A 99 6.81 10.30 -2.36
N LEU A 100 5.63 10.29 -2.96
CA LEU A 100 5.47 10.12 -4.41
C LEU A 100 4.80 11.34 -5.02
N ILE A 101 5.46 11.98 -5.99
CA ILE A 101 4.99 13.22 -6.58
C ILE A 101 4.79 13.01 -8.08
N PHE A 102 3.58 13.20 -8.58
CA PHE A 102 3.26 13.11 -10.00
C PHE A 102 3.19 14.49 -10.65
N GLU A 103 4.13 14.76 -11.55
CA GLU A 103 4.17 15.97 -12.38
C GLU A 103 3.33 15.78 -13.64
N GLY A 104 2.01 15.71 -13.45
CA GLY A 104 1.03 15.56 -14.51
C GLY A 104 -0.22 14.84 -14.05
N SER A 105 -1.04 14.42 -15.00
CA SER A 105 -2.30 13.71 -14.73
C SER A 105 -2.10 12.20 -14.70
N LEU A 106 -2.89 11.53 -13.87
CA LEU A 106 -3.03 10.07 -13.84
C LEU A 106 -4.35 9.63 -14.47
N GLY A 107 -4.35 8.43 -15.01
CA GLY A 107 -5.54 7.81 -15.55
C GLY A 107 -6.36 7.07 -14.50
N TYR A 108 -7.02 5.99 -14.93
CA TYR A 108 -7.84 5.17 -14.04
C TYR A 108 -6.98 4.37 -13.06
N PHE A 109 -7.51 4.13 -11.86
CA PHE A 109 -6.90 3.32 -10.81
C PHE A 109 -5.49 3.77 -10.38
N GLY A 110 -5.11 5.03 -10.65
CA GLY A 110 -3.84 5.57 -10.19
C GLY A 110 -3.77 5.58 -8.66
N VAL A 111 -2.63 5.20 -8.08
CA VAL A 111 -2.41 5.20 -6.62
C VAL A 111 -3.36 4.25 -5.86
N GLY A 112 -3.96 3.26 -6.54
CA GLY A 112 -4.80 2.25 -5.90
C GLY A 112 -4.04 1.16 -5.15
N SER A 113 -4.69 0.53 -4.18
CA SER A 113 -4.19 -0.57 -3.36
C SER A 113 -2.84 -0.27 -2.68
N CYS A 114 -2.69 0.94 -2.16
CA CYS A 114 -1.49 1.38 -1.46
C CYS A 114 -1.69 1.40 0.07
N ASP A 115 -0.59 1.34 0.80
CA ASP A 115 -0.56 1.45 2.26
C ASP A 115 0.64 2.26 2.74
N GLY A 116 0.37 3.44 3.28
CA GLY A 116 1.34 4.32 3.89
C GLY A 116 1.94 5.46 3.05
N PRO A 117 1.91 5.49 1.69
CA PRO A 117 2.61 6.55 0.98
C PRO A 117 1.95 7.92 1.16
N VAL A 118 2.76 8.98 1.03
CA VAL A 118 2.30 10.37 0.89
C VAL A 118 2.42 10.76 -0.57
N VAL A 119 1.28 10.89 -1.23
CA VAL A 119 1.19 11.10 -2.67
C VAL A 119 0.64 12.49 -2.98
N ARG A 120 1.28 13.19 -3.92
CA ARG A 120 0.77 14.43 -4.51
C ARG A 120 0.67 14.30 -6.02
N VAL A 121 -0.48 14.63 -6.58
CA VAL A 121 -0.71 14.67 -8.02
C VAL A 121 -0.99 16.10 -8.46
N ASN A 122 -0.09 16.67 -9.24
CA ASN A 122 -0.21 18.07 -9.71
C ASN A 122 -1.25 18.22 -10.85
N GLY A 123 -1.66 17.12 -11.47
CA GLY A 123 -2.67 17.07 -12.52
C GLY A 123 -4.05 16.62 -12.05
N ARG A 124 -4.85 16.14 -13.01
CA ARG A 124 -6.16 15.50 -12.77
C ARG A 124 -5.96 14.00 -12.59
N VAL A 125 -6.92 13.34 -11.95
CA VAL A 125 -6.94 11.88 -11.84
C VAL A 125 -8.22 11.28 -12.39
N GLY A 126 -8.12 10.07 -12.93
CA GLY A 126 -9.24 9.35 -13.51
C GLY A 126 -10.10 8.60 -12.49
N TRP A 127 -10.95 7.70 -13.01
CA TRP A 127 -11.82 6.82 -12.23
C TRP A 127 -11.02 6.02 -11.19
N SER A 128 -11.50 5.99 -9.95
CA SER A 128 -11.02 5.08 -8.89
C SER A 128 -9.58 5.32 -8.47
N CYS A 129 -9.11 6.56 -8.61
CA CYS A 129 -7.85 6.94 -8.00
C CYS A 129 -7.90 6.76 -6.48
N ALA A 130 -6.83 6.21 -5.92
CA ALA A 130 -6.69 5.86 -4.50
C ALA A 130 -7.74 4.86 -3.99
N GLU A 131 -8.25 3.99 -4.87
CA GLU A 131 -9.07 2.85 -4.45
C GLU A 131 -8.33 1.97 -3.43
N ASN A 132 -9.03 1.51 -2.40
CA ASN A 132 -8.51 0.55 -1.42
C ASN A 132 -7.21 1.04 -0.74
N LEU A 133 -7.11 2.36 -0.50
CA LEU A 133 -6.06 2.91 0.32
C LEU A 133 -6.23 2.43 1.77
N MET A 134 -5.19 1.79 2.29
CA MET A 134 -5.17 1.24 3.65
C MET A 134 -4.77 2.30 4.68
N ALA A 135 -3.72 3.06 4.38
CA ALA A 135 -3.26 4.23 5.12
C ALA A 135 -2.45 5.15 4.20
N GLY A 136 -2.07 6.33 4.69
CA GLY A 136 -1.29 7.31 3.93
C GLY A 136 -2.09 8.57 3.61
N LYS A 137 -1.58 9.36 2.66
CA LYS A 137 -2.20 10.63 2.27
C LYS A 137 -2.11 10.80 0.77
N VAL A 138 -3.20 11.18 0.11
CA VAL A 138 -3.24 11.45 -1.33
C VAL A 138 -3.83 12.84 -1.58
N VAL A 139 -3.05 13.74 -2.16
CA VAL A 139 -3.48 15.10 -2.52
C VAL A 139 -3.57 15.23 -4.02
N ILE A 140 -4.76 15.59 -4.52
CA ILE A 140 -5.00 15.90 -5.92
C ILE A 140 -5.15 17.41 -6.06
N GLU A 141 -4.25 18.04 -6.81
CA GLU A 141 -4.23 19.49 -7.00
C GLU A 141 -5.36 19.99 -7.93
N LYS A 142 -5.93 19.11 -8.76
CA LYS A 142 -7.05 19.42 -9.66
C LYS A 142 -8.26 18.51 -9.39
N ASN A 143 -9.00 18.16 -10.43
CA ASN A 143 -10.20 17.34 -10.34
C ASN A 143 -9.89 15.84 -10.27
N ALA A 144 -10.76 15.10 -9.60
CA ALA A 144 -10.76 13.64 -9.58
C ALA A 144 -12.00 13.06 -10.27
N GLY A 145 -11.85 11.88 -10.88
CA GLY A 145 -12.93 11.17 -11.56
C GLY A 145 -13.96 10.54 -10.61
N SER A 146 -14.88 9.76 -11.18
CA SER A 146 -15.85 8.96 -10.40
C SER A 146 -15.15 7.92 -9.53
N SER A 147 -15.82 7.51 -8.45
CA SER A 147 -15.34 6.51 -7.50
C SER A 147 -13.97 6.83 -6.89
N PHE A 148 -13.61 8.12 -6.81
CA PHE A 148 -12.42 8.56 -6.09
C PHE A 148 -12.45 8.04 -4.64
N GLY A 149 -11.37 7.38 -4.20
CA GLY A 149 -11.32 6.76 -2.89
C GLY A 149 -12.33 5.63 -2.68
N ALA A 150 -12.65 4.85 -3.71
CA ALA A 150 -13.49 3.67 -3.55
C ALA A 150 -12.87 2.67 -2.56
N ALA A 151 -13.68 2.08 -1.68
CA ALA A 151 -13.30 1.05 -0.73
C ALA A 151 -12.10 1.41 0.18
N ILE A 152 -11.81 2.70 0.39
CA ILE A 152 -10.73 3.11 1.32
C ILE A 152 -11.01 2.56 2.72
N ARG A 153 -9.94 2.16 3.40
CA ARG A 153 -9.98 1.64 4.77
C ARG A 153 -9.32 2.59 5.76
N GLY A 154 -8.44 3.48 5.30
CA GLY A 154 -7.78 4.49 6.10
C GLY A 154 -7.06 5.54 5.25
N GLY A 155 -6.38 6.47 5.93
CA GLY A 155 -5.66 7.57 5.29
C GLY A 155 -6.55 8.78 4.95
N ASP A 156 -5.90 9.82 4.41
CA ASP A 156 -6.55 11.08 4.02
C ASP A 156 -6.44 11.30 2.50
N LEU A 157 -7.59 11.40 1.83
CA LEU A 157 -7.68 11.80 0.43
C LEU A 157 -8.17 13.24 0.36
N ILE A 158 -7.43 14.10 -0.33
CA ILE A 158 -7.75 15.51 -0.47
C ILE A 158 -7.83 15.84 -1.96
N CYS A 159 -8.98 16.32 -2.42
CA CYS A 159 -9.14 16.83 -3.77
C CYS A 159 -9.41 18.33 -3.73
N LYS A 160 -8.48 19.13 -4.26
CA LYS A 160 -8.66 20.60 -4.30
C LYS A 160 -9.66 21.06 -5.36
N GLY A 161 -9.99 20.19 -6.32
CA GLY A 161 -10.96 20.46 -7.37
C GLY A 161 -12.30 19.76 -7.12
N SER A 162 -13.01 19.47 -8.21
CA SER A 162 -14.26 18.69 -8.14
C SER A 162 -13.99 17.19 -8.23
N VAL A 163 -14.80 16.40 -7.51
CA VAL A 163 -14.81 14.94 -7.55
C VAL A 163 -16.02 14.42 -8.31
N GLY A 164 -15.90 13.22 -8.91
CA GLY A 164 -16.98 12.60 -9.66
C GLY A 164 -18.02 11.86 -8.79
N SER A 165 -18.99 11.23 -9.46
CA SER A 165 -20.02 10.43 -8.82
C SER A 165 -19.43 9.23 -8.04
N ARG A 166 -20.12 8.77 -7.00
CA ARG A 166 -19.73 7.61 -6.18
C ARG A 166 -18.37 7.76 -5.47
N THR A 167 -17.91 8.98 -5.22
CA THR A 167 -16.75 9.24 -4.37
C THR A 167 -16.95 8.58 -3.00
N GLY A 168 -15.94 7.84 -2.52
CA GLY A 168 -16.02 7.09 -1.27
C GLY A 168 -16.95 5.86 -1.30
N ILE A 169 -17.34 5.36 -2.47
CA ILE A 169 -18.20 4.17 -2.53
C ILE A 169 -17.55 2.98 -1.81
N ASP A 170 -18.31 2.36 -0.91
CA ASP A 170 -17.86 1.24 -0.06
C ASP A 170 -16.72 1.57 0.92
N MET A 171 -16.48 2.85 1.25
CA MET A 171 -15.48 3.22 2.25
C MET A 171 -15.75 2.57 3.61
N LYS A 172 -14.69 2.06 4.25
CA LYS A 172 -14.72 1.43 5.59
C LYS A 172 -14.00 2.25 6.66
N GLY A 173 -13.23 3.27 6.24
CA GLY A 173 -12.53 4.20 7.13
C GLY A 173 -11.79 5.27 6.32
N GLY A 174 -10.96 6.07 7.00
CA GLY A 174 -10.26 7.20 6.41
C GLY A 174 -11.12 8.44 6.21
N THR A 175 -10.53 9.46 5.57
CA THR A 175 -11.16 10.77 5.33
C THR A 175 -11.04 11.15 3.86
N ILE A 176 -12.12 11.67 3.28
CA ILE A 176 -12.10 12.31 1.96
C ILE A 176 -12.54 13.77 2.13
N ILE A 177 -11.71 14.70 1.65
CA ILE A 177 -11.87 16.16 1.77
C ILE A 177 -11.93 16.79 0.39
#